data_AF-A0A932MHR7-F1
#
_entry.id   AF-A0A932MHR7-F1
#
_cell.length_a   1.000
_cell.length_b   1.000
_cell.length_c   1.000
_cell.angle_alpha   90.00
_cell.angle_beta   90.00
_cell.angle_gamma   90.00
#
_symmetry.space_group_name_H-M   'P 1'
#
loop_
_entity.id
_entity.type
_entity.pdbx_description
1 polymer ?
#
loop_
_entity_poly.entity_id
_entity_poly.type
_entity_poly.pdbx_seq_one_letter_code
_entity_poly.pdbx_strand_id
1 'polypeptide(L)'
;MTRHSDRVTCLKCRRDGQPFRYADLIERVRLADDPADPNCGHFYLETVHILQCPACGHRQEHLHKRTPYPTLREAQTQLDAHLLGKG
;
A
#
# COMPACT_ATOMS: atom_id res chain seq x y z
N MET A 1 -16.53 -15.33 -6.92
CA MET A 1 -15.13 -14.91 -6.83
C MET A 1 -14.90 -14.33 -5.44
N THR A 2 -14.61 -15.20 -4.47
CA THR A 2 -14.38 -14.85 -3.06
C THR A 2 -13.07 -14.06 -2.96
N ARG A 3 -13.18 -12.74 -2.86
CA ARG A 3 -12.05 -11.86 -2.53
C ARG A 3 -11.44 -12.40 -1.23
N HIS A 4 -10.15 -12.73 -1.27
CA HIS A 4 -9.38 -12.95 -0.06
C HIS A 4 -9.45 -11.65 0.74
N SER A 5 -10.40 -11.56 1.65
CA SER A 5 -10.29 -10.62 2.75
C SER A 5 -9.17 -11.17 3.62
N ASP A 6 -7.94 -10.82 3.27
CA ASP A 6 -6.80 -10.92 4.18
C ASP A 6 -7.27 -10.41 5.53
N ARG A 7 -7.36 -11.31 6.51
CA ARG A 7 -7.79 -10.97 7.86
C ARG A 7 -6.70 -10.09 8.45
N VAL A 8 -6.87 -8.76 8.29
CA VAL A 8 -5.93 -7.78 8.81
C VAL A 8 -5.85 -7.94 10.32
N THR A 9 -4.65 -8.29 10.80
CA THR A 9 -4.34 -8.43 12.22
C THR A 9 -3.62 -7.17 12.70
N CYS A 10 -3.91 -6.73 13.92
CA CYS A 10 -3.21 -5.57 14.47
C CYS A 10 -1.75 -5.92 14.76
N LEU A 11 -0.81 -5.17 14.17
CA LEU A 11 0.62 -5.41 14.42
C LEU A 11 1.02 -5.08 15.87
N LYS A 12 0.27 -4.21 16.56
CA LYS A 12 0.53 -3.80 17.94
C LYS A 12 -0.13 -4.71 18.98
N CYS A 13 -1.46 -4.87 18.93
CA CYS A 13 -2.20 -5.64 19.96
C CYS A 13 -2.52 -7.08 19.54
N ARG A 14 -2.10 -7.50 18.34
CA ARG A 14 -2.29 -8.85 17.77
C ARG A 14 -3.75 -9.30 17.66
N ARG A 15 -4.71 -8.42 17.94
CA ARG A 15 -6.14 -8.69 17.78
C ARG A 15 -6.49 -8.72 16.29
N ASP A 16 -7.23 -9.75 15.91
CA ASP A 16 -7.79 -9.98 14.59
C ASP A 16 -9.34 -10.04 14.66
N GLY A 17 -9.99 -10.26 13.51
CA GLY A 17 -11.44 -10.50 13.44
C GLY A 17 -12.35 -9.26 13.56
N GLN A 18 -11.83 -8.09 13.94
CA GLN A 18 -12.57 -6.82 13.90
C GLN A 18 -12.25 -6.04 12.61
N PRO A 19 -13.24 -5.40 11.97
CA PRO A 19 -12.99 -4.58 10.80
C PRO A 19 -12.14 -3.37 11.19
N PHE A 20 -10.99 -3.24 10.54
CA PHE A 20 -10.15 -2.06 10.69
C PHE A 20 -10.83 -0.85 10.09
N ARG A 21 -10.66 0.32 10.73
CA ARG A 21 -11.15 1.57 10.17
C ARG A 21 -10.16 2.08 9.14
N TYR A 22 -10.66 2.44 7.97
CA TYR A 22 -9.86 3.18 7.01
C TYR A 22 -9.54 4.56 7.59
N ALA A 23 -8.26 4.92 7.61
CA ALA A 23 -7.79 6.17 8.20
C ALA A 23 -7.19 7.12 7.16
N ASP A 24 -6.48 6.61 6.15
CA ASP A 24 -5.85 7.43 5.12
C ASP A 24 -5.43 6.60 3.88
N LEU A 25 -5.08 7.29 2.80
CA LEU A 25 -4.41 6.75 1.61
C LEU A 25 -3.03 7.36 1.46
N ILE A 26 -2.03 6.56 1.14
CA ILE A 26 -0.73 7.04 0.69
C ILE A 26 -0.42 6.43 -0.67
N GLU A 27 -0.03 7.26 -1.62
CA GLU A 27 0.56 6.81 -2.88
C GLU A 27 2.03 7.22 -2.90
N ARG A 28 2.92 6.27 -3.18
CA ARG A 28 4.38 6.52 -3.16
C ARG A 28 5.12 5.71 -4.20
N VAL A 29 6.26 6.22 -4.62
CA VAL A 29 7.21 5.47 -5.46
C VAL A 29 8.29 4.83 -4.58
N ARG A 30 8.59 3.55 -4.80
CA ARG A 30 9.71 2.82 -4.17
C ARG A 30 10.56 2.10 -5.20
N LEU A 31 11.87 2.06 -5.00
CA LEU A 31 12.74 1.16 -5.77
C LEU A 31 12.52 -0.28 -5.32
N ALA A 32 12.46 -1.21 -6.29
CA ALA A 32 12.56 -2.64 -6.05
C ALA A 32 14.03 -3.02 -5.89
N ASP A 33 14.54 -2.96 -4.66
CA ASP A 33 15.94 -3.21 -4.33
C ASP A 33 16.21 -4.64 -3.81
N ASP A 34 15.18 -5.45 -3.63
CA ASP A 34 15.29 -6.85 -3.24
C ASP A 34 15.68 -7.73 -4.44
N PRO A 35 16.84 -8.40 -4.43
CA PRO A 35 17.28 -9.28 -5.51
C PRO A 35 16.36 -10.49 -5.77
N ALA A 36 15.51 -10.87 -4.80
CA ALA A 36 14.53 -11.93 -4.97
C ALA A 36 13.23 -11.45 -5.65
N ASP A 37 13.03 -10.13 -5.77
CA ASP A 37 11.89 -9.55 -6.47
C ASP A 37 12.09 -9.69 -7.99
N PRO A 38 11.14 -10.29 -8.74
CA PRO A 38 11.25 -10.42 -10.20
C PRO A 38 11.34 -9.07 -10.93
N ASN A 39 10.92 -7.98 -10.29
CA ASN A 39 11.06 -6.62 -10.81
C ASN A 39 12.24 -5.87 -10.17
N CYS A 40 13.22 -6.55 -9.57
CA CYS A 40 14.43 -5.91 -9.05
C CYS A 40 15.02 -4.92 -10.08
N GLY A 41 15.36 -3.72 -9.61
CA GLY A 41 15.81 -2.60 -10.43
C GLY A 41 14.70 -1.71 -11.02
N HIS A 42 13.43 -2.11 -10.93
CA HIS A 42 12.28 -1.28 -11.33
C HIS A 42 11.79 -0.40 -10.17
N PHE A 43 10.90 0.54 -10.50
CA PHE A 43 10.23 1.41 -9.54
C PHE A 43 8.77 1.03 -9.39
N TYR A 44 8.34 0.79 -8.17
CA TYR A 44 6.95 0.51 -7.85
C TYR A 44 6.20 1.78 -7.47
N LEU A 45 5.06 2.01 -8.12
CA LEU A 45 4.01 2.87 -7.58
C LEU A 45 3.16 2.03 -6.63
N GLU A 46 3.23 2.35 -5.35
CA GLU A 46 2.50 1.70 -4.26
C GLU A 46 1.29 2.54 -3.86
N THR A 47 0.11 1.93 -3.83
CA THR A 47 -1.07 2.45 -3.15
C THR A 47 -1.17 1.74 -1.80
N VAL A 48 -1.05 2.50 -0.72
CA VAL A 48 -1.03 2.01 0.66
C VAL A 48 -2.23 2.57 1.40
N HIS A 49 -3.05 1.69 1.96
CA HIS A 49 -4.12 2.09 2.87
C HIS A 49 -3.56 2.17 4.29
N ILE A 50 -3.81 3.28 4.98
CA ILE A 50 -3.57 3.39 6.40
C ILE A 50 -4.82 2.90 7.12
N LEU A 51 -4.66 1.80 7.85
CA LEU A 51 -5.73 1.17 8.60
C LEU A 51 -5.53 1.40 10.09
N GLN A 52 -6.59 1.74 10.80
CA GLN A 52 -6.59 1.96 12.24
C GLN A 52 -7.28 0.81 12.97
N CYS A 53 -6.56 0.21 13.92
CA CYS A 53 -7.11 -0.80 14.80
C CYS A 53 -8.17 -0.16 15.73
N PRO A 54 -9.41 -0.66 15.75
CA PRO A 54 -10.46 -0.09 16.60
C PRO A 54 -10.22 -0.34 18.10
N ALA A 55 -9.44 -1.36 18.46
CA ALA A 55 -9.21 -1.75 19.85
C ALA A 55 -8.12 -0.92 20.55
N CYS A 56 -7.02 -0.62 19.86
CA CYS A 56 -5.87 0.06 20.46
C CYS A 56 -5.49 1.38 19.76
N GLY A 57 -6.24 1.78 18.74
CA GLY A 57 -6.01 3.00 17.97
C GLY A 57 -4.77 2.99 17.07
N HIS A 58 -4.00 1.89 17.04
CA HIS A 58 -2.79 1.79 16.25
C HIS A 58 -3.08 1.90 14.74
N ARG A 59 -2.35 2.78 14.06
CA ARG A 59 -2.37 2.93 12.61
C ARG A 59 -1.26 2.07 12.00
N GLN A 60 -1.58 1.32 10.96
CA GLN A 60 -0.64 0.47 10.24
C GLN A 60 -0.86 0.57 8.73
N GLU A 61 0.22 0.44 7.98
CA GLU A 61 0.19 0.38 6.53
C GLU A 61 -0.35 -0.98 6.05
N HIS A 62 -1.17 -0.95 5.02
CA HIS A 62 -1.61 -2.13 4.29
C HIS A 62 -1.44 -1.86 2.79
N LEU A 63 -0.54 -2.60 2.16
CA LEU A 63 -0.29 -2.48 0.72
C LEU A 63 -1.52 -2.94 -0.05
N HIS A 64 -2.19 -2.02 -0.73
CA HIS A 64 -3.40 -2.30 -1.49
C HIS A 64 -3.09 -2.67 -2.95
N LYS A 65 -2.19 -1.92 -3.59
CA LYS A 65 -1.80 -2.12 -4.98
C LYS A 65 -0.32 -1.75 -5.15
N ARG A 66 0.36 -2.48 -6.04
CA ARG A 66 1.74 -2.21 -6.43
C ARG A 66 1.86 -2.39 -7.95
N THR A 67 2.39 -1.38 -8.64
CA THR A 67 2.56 -1.41 -10.12
C THR A 67 4.01 -1.11 -10.47
N PRO A 68 4.73 -2.01 -11.16
CA PRO A 68 6.12 -1.77 -11.55
C PRO A 68 6.22 -0.84 -12.76
N TYR A 69 7.29 -0.03 -12.78
CA TYR A 69 7.69 0.84 -13.88
C TYR A 69 9.20 0.73 -14.11
N PRO A 70 9.68 0.68 -15.36
CA PRO A 70 11.10 0.59 -15.67
C PRO A 70 11.92 1.77 -15.15
N THR A 71 11.33 2.97 -15.10
CA THR A 71 12.05 4.19 -14.70
C THR A 71 11.34 4.97 -13.60
N LEU A 72 12.13 5.71 -12.80
CA LEU A 72 11.60 6.63 -11.79
C LEU A 72 10.70 7.69 -12.41
N ARG A 73 11.06 8.19 -13.59
CA ARG A 73 10.29 9.22 -14.30
C ARG A 73 8.88 8.75 -14.65
N GLU A 74 8.75 7.52 -15.15
CA GLU A 74 7.44 6.93 -15.46
C GLU A 74 6.62 6.72 -14.20
N ALA A 75 7.20 6.14 -13.15
CA ALA A 75 6.52 5.95 -11.87
C ALA A 75 6.02 7.28 -11.29
N GLN A 76 6.84 8.33 -11.33
CA GLN A 76 6.47 9.66 -10.84
C GLN A 76 5.38 10.30 -11.70
N THR A 77 5.47 10.19 -13.02
CA THR A 77 4.43 10.72 -13.94
C THR A 77 3.07 10.11 -13.64
N GLN A 78 3.04 8.81 -13.30
CA GLN A 78 1.81 8.11 -12.93
C GLN A 78 1.30 8.55 -11.55
N LEU A 79 2.20 8.73 -10.57
CA LEU A 79 1.85 9.29 -9.26
C LEU A 79 1.22 10.69 -9.40
N ASP A 80 1.83 11.56 -10.19
CA ASP A 80 1.34 12.93 -10.42
C ASP A 80 -0.03 12.92 -11.11
N ALA A 81 -0.23 12.05 -12.12
CA ALA A 81 -1.51 11.88 -12.79
C ALA A 81 -2.61 11.40 -11.81
N HIS A 82 -2.28 10.50 -10.89
CA HIS A 82 -3.20 10.05 -9.84
C HIS A 82 -3.59 11.16 -8.86
N LEU A 83 -2.65 12.05 -8.52
CA LEU A 83 -2.93 13.19 -7.65
C LEU A 83 -3.78 14.25 -8.36
N LEU A 84 -3.51 14.53 -9.64
CA LEU A 84 -4.25 15.51 -10.43
C LEU A 84 -5.69 15.06 -10.75
N GLY A 85 -5.91 13.76 -10.96
CA GLY A 85 -7.24 13.20 -11.22
C GLY A 85 -8.14 13.04 -9.98
N LYS A 86 -7.64 13.37 -8.78
CA LYS A 86 -8.40 13.35 -7.52
C LYS A 86 -8.89 14.74 -7.08
N GLY A 87 -8.61 15.78 -7.88
CA GLY A 87 -9.07 17.16 -7.70
C GLY A 87 -10.44 17.44 -8.28
#